data_AF-A0A3D2C3X2-F1
#
_entry.id   AF-A0A3D2C3X2-F1
#
_cell.length_a   1.000
_cell.length_b   1.000
_cell.length_c   1.000
_cell.angle_alpha   90.00
_cell.angle_beta   90.00
_cell.angle_gamma   90.00
#
_symmetry.space_group_name_H-M   'P 1'
#
loop_
_entity.id
_entity.type
_entity.pdbx_description
1 polymer ?
#
loop_
_entity_poly.entity_id
_entity_poly.type
_entity_poly.pdbx_seq_one_letter_code
_entity_poly.pdbx_strand_id
1 'polypeptide(L)'
;MRDRHPIRLHQRCWAMLSTVLLGGWSASSAAASTVQASTTSELSNGLMRSDVDIVEMQAHLDGRGRIEIAIDGDKTLRAGNKRLPLLVLRGSGSLTIEGGLYTETALDEATSLPDPGARVRSFVRLQDDVDLRLVDTSLDVPQPQTTGTLPLAVVEIQEEQISVSMHGIQNSPELPLTFALAITTNSDPISSTFELNRSTLYVGDGAILHGLRWDSPRQAVANSLVALYDSWFEMVDPDATSTAVGMPADGDPTAPYGMPFVESTDHLVVVNTRFSGLRTNASTLLRGRRIQIDQGMVDTLYDIDPSIPSPASVAIAGNIFVQSSMMCDIDGSDALFASVPDDDPSSTTEDPLSVYVLNSVFWQLNHSLFHLDLAEGDWDTTPWGRDSGLFAANITLHLRDLTTANASTPVATATEAHPRLVLQNAYLQGHWNPGDPS
;
A
#
# COMPACT_ATOMS: atom_id res chain seq x y z
N MET A 1 8.16 54.45 -3.72
CA MET A 1 6.99 54.80 -2.87
C MET A 1 5.76 54.86 -3.76
N ARG A 2 4.64 54.34 -3.27
CA ARG A 2 3.44 53.83 -3.97
C ARG A 2 3.60 52.43 -4.53
N ASP A 3 2.67 51.49 -4.38
CA ASP A 3 1.69 51.20 -3.32
C ASP A 3 1.37 49.71 -3.56
N ARG A 4 1.65 48.84 -2.59
CA ARG A 4 1.36 47.41 -2.67
C ARG A 4 0.00 47.16 -2.05
N HIS A 5 -0.96 46.73 -2.85
CA HIS A 5 -2.16 46.04 -2.38
C HIS A 5 -1.84 44.54 -2.18
N PRO A 6 -2.14 43.95 -1.01
CA PRO A 6 -2.08 42.51 -0.84
C PRO A 6 -3.37 41.86 -1.32
N ILE A 7 -3.24 40.89 -2.22
CA ILE A 7 -4.31 39.97 -2.64
C ILE A 7 -4.61 39.05 -1.46
N ARG A 8 -5.82 39.15 -0.91
CA ARG A 8 -6.40 38.19 0.05
C ARG A 8 -6.92 37.00 -0.76
N LEU A 9 -6.22 35.86 -0.70
CA LEU A 9 -6.72 34.58 -1.16
C LEU A 9 -7.27 33.79 0.04
N HIS A 10 -8.48 33.28 -0.16
CA HIS A 10 -9.33 32.60 0.80
C HIS A 10 -8.68 31.33 1.38
N GLN A 11 -8.17 31.41 2.61
CA GLN A 11 -8.02 30.26 3.51
C GLN A 11 -9.40 29.93 4.12
N ARG A 12 -10.22 29.16 3.41
CA ARG A 12 -11.40 28.45 3.97
C ARG A 12 -11.71 27.23 3.10
N CYS A 13 -11.28 26.07 3.57
CA CYS A 13 -11.89 24.74 3.47
C CYS A 13 -10.77 23.71 3.71
N TRP A 14 -11.10 22.61 4.40
CA TRP A 14 -10.20 21.53 4.85
C TRP A 14 -9.48 21.77 6.18
N ALA A 15 -10.28 21.98 7.22
CA ALA A 15 -9.97 21.60 8.58
C ALA A 15 -11.25 21.00 9.20
N MET A 16 -11.59 19.78 8.79
CA MET A 16 -12.59 18.94 9.46
C MET A 16 -12.18 17.48 9.27
N LEU A 17 -11.29 17.00 10.14
CA LEU A 17 -11.41 15.69 10.80
C LEU A 17 -10.31 15.57 11.87
N SER A 18 -10.34 16.46 12.86
CA SER A 18 -9.56 16.34 14.09
C SER A 18 -10.19 17.24 15.14
N THR A 19 -11.33 16.83 15.67
CA THR A 19 -11.83 17.36 16.93
C THR A 19 -12.48 16.23 17.70
N VAL A 20 -11.66 15.65 18.57
CA VAL A 20 -12.05 14.87 19.74
C VAL A 20 -13.11 15.67 20.51
N LEU A 21 -14.36 15.23 20.45
CA LEU A 21 -15.37 15.61 21.43
C LEU A 21 -15.14 14.78 22.69
N LEU A 22 -14.39 15.36 23.63
CA LEU A 22 -14.46 15.00 25.05
C LEU A 22 -15.82 15.48 25.59
N GLY A 23 -16.88 14.78 25.20
CA GLY A 23 -18.19 14.85 25.84
C GLY A 23 -18.28 13.73 26.86
N GLY A 24 -18.19 14.09 28.14
CA GLY A 24 -18.34 13.16 29.26
C GLY A 24 -19.70 12.50 29.26
N TRP A 25 -19.78 11.31 28.65
CA TRP A 25 -20.77 10.31 29.00
C TRP A 25 -20.10 9.40 30.02
N SER A 26 -20.57 9.48 31.26
CA SER A 26 -20.33 8.44 32.25
C SER A 26 -21.04 7.18 31.77
N ALA A 27 -20.42 6.46 30.84
CA ALA A 27 -20.73 5.07 30.60
C ALA A 27 -20.43 4.34 31.91
N SER A 28 -21.44 3.73 32.50
CA SER A 28 -21.20 2.69 33.49
C SER A 28 -20.39 1.61 32.78
N SER A 29 -19.08 1.58 33.00
CA SER A 29 -18.24 0.48 32.55
C SER A 29 -18.69 -0.75 33.34
N ALA A 30 -19.62 -1.52 32.79
CA ALA A 30 -19.68 -2.93 33.11
C ALA A 30 -18.25 -3.46 32.91
N ALA A 31 -17.70 -4.13 33.93
CA ALA A 31 -16.36 -4.66 33.82
C ALA A 31 -16.32 -5.58 32.60
N ALA A 32 -15.42 -5.30 31.65
CA ALA A 32 -15.27 -6.09 30.45
C ALA A 32 -15.13 -7.56 30.83
N SER A 33 -16.05 -8.38 30.34
CA SER A 33 -16.07 -9.80 30.67
C SER A 33 -14.87 -10.48 30.04
N THR A 34 -14.03 -11.06 30.89
CA THR A 34 -12.75 -11.66 30.47
C THR A 34 -12.79 -13.18 30.67
N VAL A 35 -12.35 -13.93 29.68
CA VAL A 35 -12.13 -15.37 29.77
C VAL A 35 -10.72 -15.73 29.34
N GLN A 36 -10.24 -16.87 29.83
CA GLN A 36 -8.90 -17.37 29.54
C GLN A 36 -8.98 -18.51 28.52
N ALA A 37 -8.06 -18.55 27.58
CA ALA A 37 -7.95 -19.61 26.58
C ALA A 37 -6.55 -20.25 26.62
N SER A 38 -6.51 -21.55 26.91
CA SER A 38 -5.29 -22.39 26.83
C SER A 38 -5.35 -23.37 25.65
N THR A 39 -6.50 -23.44 24.96
CA THR A 39 -6.72 -24.28 23.79
C THR A 39 -7.43 -23.51 22.68
N THR A 40 -7.33 -23.99 21.45
CA THR A 40 -8.04 -23.44 20.28
C THR A 40 -9.56 -23.49 20.44
N SER A 41 -10.10 -24.53 21.09
CA SER A 41 -11.52 -24.66 21.40
C SER A 41 -11.98 -23.64 22.45
N GLU A 42 -11.20 -23.39 23.50
CA GLU A 42 -11.51 -22.35 24.49
C GLU A 42 -11.46 -20.95 23.87
N LEU A 43 -10.49 -20.70 22.98
CA LEU A 43 -10.39 -19.45 22.23
C LEU A 43 -11.66 -19.21 21.38
N SER A 44 -12.02 -20.17 20.53
CA SER A 44 -13.21 -20.09 19.68
C SER A 44 -14.48 -19.88 20.50
N ASN A 45 -14.70 -20.70 21.54
CA ASN A 45 -15.85 -20.57 22.43
C ASN A 45 -15.87 -19.22 23.16
N GLY A 46 -14.71 -18.68 23.53
CA GLY A 46 -14.60 -17.38 24.17
C GLY A 46 -14.99 -16.23 23.23
N LEU A 47 -14.45 -16.22 22.01
CA LEU A 47 -14.67 -15.16 21.04
C LEU A 47 -16.10 -15.15 20.48
N MET A 48 -16.77 -16.31 20.40
CA MET A 48 -18.16 -16.41 19.91
C MET A 48 -19.21 -16.07 20.98
N ARG A 49 -18.82 -15.88 22.24
CA ARG A 49 -19.76 -15.57 23.32
C ARG A 49 -20.12 -14.09 23.34
N SER A 50 -21.40 -13.80 23.24
CA SER A 50 -21.92 -12.42 23.30
C SER A 50 -21.68 -11.74 24.66
N ASP A 51 -21.52 -12.53 25.73
CA ASP A 51 -21.26 -12.04 27.08
C ASP A 51 -19.77 -11.90 27.40
N VAL A 52 -18.85 -12.09 26.44
CA VAL A 52 -17.38 -12.03 26.62
C VAL A 52 -16.81 -10.93 25.73
N ASP A 53 -16.14 -9.94 26.30
CA ASP A 53 -15.49 -8.86 25.54
C ASP A 53 -14.00 -9.15 25.29
N ILE A 54 -13.34 -9.84 26.23
CA ILE A 54 -11.90 -10.09 26.22
C ILE A 54 -11.61 -11.58 26.36
N VAL A 55 -10.77 -12.11 25.48
CA VAL A 55 -10.18 -13.44 25.59
C VAL A 55 -8.67 -13.30 25.75
N GLU A 56 -8.12 -13.81 26.84
CA GLU A 56 -6.67 -13.77 27.11
C GLU A 56 -6.04 -15.15 26.90
N MET A 57 -4.96 -15.19 26.11
CA MET A 57 -4.25 -16.43 25.80
C MET A 57 -3.28 -16.79 26.91
N GLN A 58 -3.42 -18.00 27.44
CA GLN A 58 -2.53 -18.55 28.47
C GLN A 58 -1.45 -19.45 27.89
N ALA A 59 -1.66 -20.00 26.70
CA ALA A 59 -0.74 -20.93 26.03
C ALA A 59 -0.50 -20.53 24.57
N HIS A 60 0.58 -21.07 23.98
CA HIS A 60 0.75 -21.08 22.54
C HIS A 60 -0.35 -21.96 21.93
N LEU A 61 -1.02 -21.47 20.90
CA LEU A 61 -2.09 -22.20 20.23
C LEU A 61 -1.64 -22.56 18.83
N ASP A 62 -0.91 -23.67 18.73
CA ASP A 62 -0.58 -24.32 17.45
C ASP A 62 -1.74 -25.27 17.12
N GLY A 63 -2.47 -25.03 16.02
CA GLY A 63 -3.76 -25.64 15.76
C GLY A 63 -3.76 -26.51 14.51
N ARG A 64 -4.19 -27.78 14.58
CA ARG A 64 -4.26 -28.70 13.41
C ARG A 64 -5.35 -28.34 12.38
N GLY A 65 -5.61 -27.06 12.14
CA GLY A 65 -6.79 -26.57 11.45
C GLY A 65 -6.91 -25.05 11.57
N ARG A 66 -7.55 -24.45 10.56
CA ARG A 66 -8.14 -23.12 10.73
C ARG A 66 -9.27 -23.18 11.75
N ILE A 67 -9.32 -22.20 12.63
CA ILE A 67 -10.42 -22.01 13.57
C ILE A 67 -11.40 -21.05 12.94
N GLU A 68 -12.62 -21.50 12.71
CA GLU A 68 -13.72 -20.62 12.29
C GLU A 68 -14.35 -19.95 13.51
N ILE A 69 -14.51 -18.63 13.45
CA ILE A 69 -15.03 -17.81 14.54
C ILE A 69 -16.04 -16.82 13.98
N ALA A 70 -17.30 -16.94 14.42
CA ALA A 70 -18.32 -15.93 14.17
C ALA A 70 -18.20 -14.82 15.23
N ILE A 71 -17.69 -13.67 14.83
CA ILE A 71 -17.54 -12.49 15.67
C ILE A 71 -18.84 -11.71 15.68
N ASP A 72 -19.39 -11.54 16.88
CA ASP A 72 -20.57 -10.73 17.16
C ASP A 72 -20.19 -9.67 18.22
N GLY A 73 -20.31 -8.39 17.84
CA GLY A 73 -19.83 -7.25 18.62
C GLY A 73 -18.31 -7.09 18.64
N ASP A 74 -17.83 -6.22 19.53
CA ASP A 74 -16.41 -5.89 19.65
C ASP A 74 -15.70 -6.86 20.60
N LYS A 75 -14.66 -7.53 20.09
CA LYS A 75 -13.86 -8.51 20.83
C LYS A 75 -12.39 -8.11 20.88
N THR A 76 -11.73 -8.42 21.99
CA THR A 76 -10.28 -8.29 22.13
C THR A 76 -9.65 -9.63 22.48
N LEU A 77 -8.71 -10.10 21.66
CA LEU A 77 -7.83 -11.22 21.94
C LEU A 77 -6.48 -10.71 22.45
N ARG A 78 -6.16 -10.96 23.71
CA ARG A 78 -4.85 -10.66 24.30
C ARG A 78 -3.90 -11.84 24.15
N ALA A 79 -3.05 -11.78 23.14
CA ALA A 79 -2.11 -12.84 22.80
C ALA A 79 -0.73 -12.64 23.42
N GLY A 80 -0.30 -11.41 23.69
CA GLY A 80 1.03 -11.14 24.25
C GLY A 80 2.15 -11.68 23.34
N ASN A 81 2.99 -12.60 23.83
CA ASN A 81 4.03 -13.26 23.02
C ASN A 81 3.66 -14.70 22.60
N LYS A 82 2.37 -15.04 22.64
CA LYS A 82 1.90 -16.40 22.33
C LYS A 82 1.77 -16.61 20.83
N ARG A 83 1.89 -17.86 20.40
CA ARG A 83 1.69 -18.23 18.99
C ARG A 83 0.21 -18.23 18.69
N LEU A 84 -0.15 -17.53 17.63
CA LEU A 84 -1.52 -17.39 17.17
C LEU A 84 -1.90 -18.59 16.28
N PRO A 85 -3.13 -19.11 16.42
CA PRO A 85 -3.63 -20.10 15.49
C PRO A 85 -4.05 -19.44 14.16
N LEU A 86 -4.31 -20.26 13.15
CA LEU A 86 -4.93 -19.82 11.91
C LEU A 86 -6.41 -19.51 12.13
N LEU A 87 -6.88 -18.38 11.60
CA LEU A 87 -8.24 -17.88 11.83
C LEU A 87 -9.03 -17.74 10.54
N VAL A 88 -10.31 -18.05 10.62
CA VAL A 88 -11.34 -17.67 9.65
C VAL A 88 -12.39 -16.89 10.42
N LEU A 89 -12.50 -15.59 10.15
CA LEU A 89 -13.44 -14.70 10.83
C LEU A 89 -14.65 -14.45 9.93
N ARG A 90 -15.82 -14.53 10.56
CA ARG A 90 -17.16 -14.40 9.98
C ARG A 90 -18.02 -13.53 10.90
N GLY A 91 -19.14 -13.01 10.44
CA GLY A 91 -20.04 -12.16 11.21
C GLY A 91 -19.96 -10.66 10.86
N SER A 92 -20.32 -9.80 11.82
CA SER A 92 -20.47 -8.34 11.60
C SER A 92 -19.89 -7.50 12.74
N GLY A 93 -19.06 -8.12 13.58
CA GLY A 93 -18.40 -7.45 14.70
C GLY A 93 -16.94 -7.08 14.38
N SER A 94 -16.21 -6.70 15.41
CA SER A 94 -14.78 -6.36 15.30
C SER A 94 -13.92 -7.26 16.19
N LEU A 95 -12.74 -7.65 15.71
CA LEU A 95 -11.75 -8.37 16.49
C LEU A 95 -10.44 -7.57 16.54
N THR A 96 -10.04 -7.17 17.75
CA THR A 96 -8.69 -6.67 18.02
C THR A 96 -7.81 -7.79 18.56
N ILE A 97 -6.66 -8.04 17.95
CA ILE A 97 -5.63 -8.97 18.46
C ILE A 97 -4.46 -8.13 18.99
N GLU A 98 -4.22 -8.20 20.29
CA GLU A 98 -3.13 -7.51 21.00
C GLU A 98 -1.95 -8.47 21.22
N GLY A 99 -0.86 -8.21 20.51
CA GLY A 99 0.34 -9.04 20.43
C GLY A 99 0.16 -10.24 19.51
N GLY A 100 0.91 -11.29 19.83
CA GLY A 100 0.87 -12.58 19.15
C GLY A 100 1.98 -12.74 18.12
N LEU A 101 2.22 -14.00 17.78
CA LEU A 101 3.28 -14.40 16.86
C LEU A 101 2.72 -15.39 15.83
N TYR A 102 2.87 -15.06 14.54
CA TYR A 102 2.73 -16.03 13.46
C TYR A 102 4.09 -16.65 13.14
N THR A 103 4.16 -17.98 13.07
CA THR A 103 5.41 -18.74 12.91
C THR A 103 5.38 -19.66 11.70
N GLU A 104 6.53 -20.26 11.36
CA GLU A 104 6.65 -21.37 10.40
C GLU A 104 5.65 -22.50 10.65
N THR A 105 5.38 -22.87 11.91
CA THR A 105 4.41 -23.93 12.23
C THR A 105 3.00 -23.57 11.74
N ALA A 106 2.61 -22.30 11.86
CA ALA A 106 1.33 -21.82 11.33
C ALA A 106 1.31 -21.89 9.79
N LEU A 107 2.44 -21.62 9.13
CA LEU A 107 2.58 -21.76 7.67
C LEU A 107 2.43 -23.23 7.23
N ASP A 108 3.11 -24.16 7.89
CA ASP A 108 3.01 -25.60 7.61
C ASP A 108 1.57 -26.08 7.74
N GLU A 109 0.88 -25.68 8.81
CA GLU A 109 -0.54 -25.97 9.01
C GLU A 109 -1.39 -25.42 7.85
N ALA A 110 -1.15 -24.18 7.42
CA ALA A 110 -1.84 -23.55 6.30
C ALA A 110 -1.61 -24.28 4.97
N THR A 111 -0.42 -24.88 4.76
CA THR A 111 -0.13 -25.67 3.55
C THR A 111 -0.78 -27.05 3.56
N SER A 112 -0.85 -27.68 4.73
CA SER A 112 -1.33 -29.05 4.88
C SER A 112 -2.85 -29.20 4.71
N LEU A 113 -3.57 -28.08 4.70
CA LEU A 113 -5.02 -28.00 4.60
C LEU A 113 -5.39 -27.46 3.21
N PRO A 114 -5.46 -28.31 2.17
CA PRO A 114 -5.83 -27.87 0.84
C PRO A 114 -7.27 -27.35 0.87
N ASP A 115 -7.42 -26.05 0.67
CA ASP A 115 -8.72 -25.41 0.50
C ASP A 115 -9.04 -25.32 -1.00
N PRO A 116 -10.05 -26.06 -1.49
CA PRO A 116 -10.41 -26.04 -2.90
C PRO A 116 -10.76 -24.63 -3.37
N GLY A 117 -9.96 -24.08 -4.29
CA GLY A 117 -10.17 -22.74 -4.83
C GLY A 117 -9.46 -21.62 -4.07
N ALA A 118 -8.68 -21.92 -3.03
CA ALA A 118 -7.84 -20.91 -2.40
C ALA A 118 -6.83 -20.32 -3.38
N ARG A 119 -6.68 -18.99 -3.35
CA ARG A 119 -5.72 -18.25 -4.17
C ARG A 119 -4.40 -18.00 -3.44
N VAL A 120 -4.47 -18.02 -2.11
CA VAL A 120 -3.37 -17.75 -1.20
C VAL A 120 -3.46 -18.68 0.01
N ARG A 121 -2.34 -18.88 0.69
CA ARG A 121 -2.32 -19.34 2.08
C ARG A 121 -2.42 -18.11 2.96
N SER A 122 -3.30 -18.11 3.95
CA SER A 122 -3.50 -16.95 4.84
C SER A 122 -3.44 -17.31 6.32
N PHE A 123 -2.91 -16.44 7.18
CA PHE A 123 -3.01 -16.63 8.63
C PHE A 123 -4.39 -16.28 9.16
N VAL A 124 -4.95 -15.18 8.66
CA VAL A 124 -6.32 -14.76 8.94
C VAL A 124 -7.06 -14.63 7.63
N ARG A 125 -8.25 -15.21 7.56
CA ARG A 125 -9.17 -15.02 6.45
C ARG A 125 -10.44 -14.34 6.94
N LEU A 126 -10.90 -13.33 6.23
CA LEU A 126 -12.11 -12.56 6.53
C LEU A 126 -13.16 -12.87 5.46
N GLN A 127 -14.32 -13.38 5.88
CA GLN A 127 -15.35 -13.93 4.97
C GLN A 127 -16.74 -13.33 5.14
N ASP A 128 -16.90 -12.27 5.94
CA ASP A 128 -18.12 -11.46 6.09
C ASP A 128 -17.66 -10.04 6.51
N ASP A 129 -18.58 -9.17 6.92
CA ASP A 129 -18.37 -7.76 7.34
C ASP A 129 -17.61 -7.61 8.69
N VAL A 130 -16.56 -8.40 8.94
CA VAL A 130 -15.75 -8.35 10.16
C VAL A 130 -14.60 -7.37 10.01
N ASP A 131 -14.48 -6.47 10.99
CA ASP A 131 -13.31 -5.61 11.14
C ASP A 131 -12.20 -6.34 11.93
N LEU A 132 -10.99 -6.33 11.38
CA LEU A 132 -9.81 -6.90 12.04
C LEU A 132 -8.83 -5.79 12.40
N ARG A 133 -8.40 -5.79 13.66
CA ARG A 133 -7.29 -4.96 14.13
C ARG A 133 -6.17 -5.83 14.69
N LEU A 134 -4.98 -5.75 14.10
CA LEU A 134 -3.75 -6.36 14.64
C LEU A 134 -2.90 -5.29 15.31
N VAL A 135 -2.47 -5.53 16.55
CA VAL A 135 -1.65 -4.59 17.32
C VAL A 135 -0.43 -5.31 17.86
N ASP A 136 0.77 -4.80 17.60
CA ASP A 136 2.05 -5.32 18.09
C ASP A 136 2.28 -6.82 17.75
N THR A 137 1.73 -7.27 16.62
CA THR A 137 1.89 -8.65 16.15
C THR A 137 3.24 -8.83 15.44
N SER A 138 3.94 -9.91 15.78
CA SER A 138 5.20 -10.30 15.14
C SER A 138 4.99 -11.37 14.07
N LEU A 139 5.79 -11.30 13.00
CA LEU A 139 5.81 -12.26 11.90
C LEU A 139 7.18 -12.96 11.85
N ASP A 140 7.25 -14.22 12.26
CA ASP A 140 8.44 -15.08 12.20
C ASP A 140 8.21 -16.24 11.24
N VAL A 141 7.99 -15.90 9.95
CA VAL A 141 7.59 -16.88 8.95
C VAL A 141 8.65 -16.93 7.85
N PRO A 142 9.34 -18.07 7.66
CA PRO A 142 10.32 -18.20 6.59
C PRO A 142 9.63 -18.32 5.23
N GLN A 143 10.39 -18.02 4.18
CA GLN A 143 9.95 -18.31 2.82
C GLN A 143 9.65 -19.81 2.65
N PRO A 144 8.51 -20.17 2.03
CA PRO A 144 8.27 -21.55 1.63
C PRO A 144 9.35 -21.98 0.63
N GLN A 145 10.08 -23.05 0.93
CA GLN A 145 11.17 -23.54 0.06
C GLN A 145 10.72 -24.38 -1.14
N THR A 146 9.41 -24.40 -1.44
CA THR A 146 8.83 -25.32 -2.42
C THR A 146 8.05 -24.61 -3.51
N THR A 147 8.52 -24.82 -4.75
CA THR A 147 7.86 -24.42 -5.99
C THR A 147 6.48 -25.07 -6.11
N GLY A 148 5.49 -24.30 -6.57
CA GLY A 148 4.11 -24.78 -6.78
C GLY A 148 3.20 -24.71 -5.54
N THR A 149 3.59 -24.00 -4.49
CA THR A 149 2.70 -23.68 -3.36
C THR A 149 2.01 -22.32 -3.56
N LEU A 150 0.74 -22.20 -3.17
CA LEU A 150 0.01 -20.92 -3.22
C LEU A 150 0.78 -19.84 -2.44
N PRO A 151 0.80 -18.57 -2.88
CA PRO A 151 1.55 -17.53 -2.17
C PRO A 151 0.97 -17.23 -0.78
N LEU A 152 1.79 -16.68 0.14
CA LEU A 152 1.44 -16.48 1.56
C LEU A 152 0.97 -15.05 1.87
N ALA A 153 -0.26 -14.88 2.35
CA ALA A 153 -0.75 -13.64 2.93
C ALA A 153 -0.82 -13.71 4.46
N VAL A 154 -0.62 -12.60 5.17
CA VAL A 154 -0.99 -12.54 6.59
C VAL A 154 -2.51 -12.46 6.71
N VAL A 155 -3.14 -11.54 5.99
CA VAL A 155 -4.60 -11.38 5.95
C VAL A 155 -5.13 -11.56 4.52
N GLU A 156 -6.15 -12.39 4.39
CA GLU A 156 -6.93 -12.58 3.17
C GLU A 156 -8.33 -11.98 3.35
N ILE A 157 -8.71 -11.06 2.48
CA ILE A 157 -10.00 -10.36 2.49
C ILE A 157 -10.87 -10.95 1.37
N GLN A 158 -12.00 -11.55 1.71
CA GLN A 158 -12.88 -12.20 0.72
C GLN A 158 -14.22 -11.49 0.51
N GLU A 159 -14.64 -10.55 1.35
CA GLU A 159 -15.95 -9.87 1.23
C GLU A 159 -15.85 -8.34 1.26
N GLU A 160 -16.94 -7.67 0.89
CA GLU A 160 -17.04 -6.21 0.89
C GLU A 160 -17.03 -5.60 2.31
N GLN A 161 -16.72 -4.31 2.39
CA GLN A 161 -16.85 -3.46 3.58
C GLN A 161 -15.99 -3.88 4.78
N ILE A 162 -15.06 -4.82 4.58
CA ILE A 162 -14.08 -5.22 5.58
C ILE A 162 -13.05 -4.10 5.82
N SER A 163 -12.79 -3.79 7.10
CA SER A 163 -11.65 -3.01 7.53
C SER A 163 -10.56 -3.88 8.16
N VAL A 164 -9.32 -3.67 7.72
CA VAL A 164 -8.12 -4.25 8.32
C VAL A 164 -7.22 -3.12 8.78
N SER A 165 -7.00 -3.03 10.09
CA SER A 165 -6.06 -2.07 10.69
C SER A 165 -4.90 -2.80 11.35
N MET A 166 -3.68 -2.38 11.07
CA MET A 166 -2.46 -3.01 11.55
C MET A 166 -1.57 -1.95 12.19
N HIS A 167 -1.24 -2.15 13.47
CA HIS A 167 -0.43 -1.21 14.25
C HIS A 167 0.78 -1.90 14.85
N GLY A 168 1.99 -1.37 14.64
CA GLY A 168 3.18 -1.91 15.27
C GLY A 168 3.58 -3.30 14.76
N ILE A 169 3.27 -3.62 13.49
CA ILE A 169 3.65 -4.91 12.91
C ILE A 169 5.15 -4.93 12.64
N GLN A 170 5.78 -6.05 12.97
CA GLN A 170 7.22 -6.22 12.85
C GLN A 170 7.60 -7.65 12.47
N ASN A 171 8.77 -7.76 11.84
CA ASN A 171 9.44 -9.03 11.55
C ASN A 171 10.97 -8.84 11.68
N SER A 172 11.72 -9.92 11.49
CA SER A 172 13.19 -9.88 11.51
C SER A 172 13.76 -9.88 10.08
N PRO A 173 14.97 -9.35 9.86
CA PRO A 173 15.61 -9.40 8.54
C PRO A 173 15.93 -10.83 8.10
N GLU A 174 16.06 -11.77 9.04
CA GLU A 174 16.22 -13.20 8.73
C GLU A 174 14.92 -13.86 8.23
N LEU A 175 13.76 -13.26 8.52
CA LEU A 175 12.42 -13.74 8.16
C LEU A 175 11.62 -12.60 7.50
N PRO A 176 12.05 -12.11 6.32
CA PRO A 176 11.38 -11.00 5.65
C PRO A 176 9.96 -11.36 5.22
N LEU A 177 9.11 -10.35 5.05
CA LEU A 177 7.83 -10.50 4.37
C LEU A 177 8.09 -10.78 2.88
N THR A 178 7.50 -11.82 2.30
CA THR A 178 7.83 -12.25 0.92
C THR A 178 6.64 -12.47 0.01
N PHE A 179 5.45 -12.13 0.49
CA PHE A 179 4.26 -11.98 -0.35
C PHE A 179 3.37 -10.92 0.29
N ALA A 180 2.18 -11.22 0.80
CA ALA A 180 1.23 -10.17 1.16
C ALA A 180 1.09 -9.96 2.66
N LEU A 181 1.09 -8.71 3.11
CA LEU A 181 0.58 -8.39 4.45
C LEU A 181 -0.96 -8.46 4.45
N ALA A 182 -1.61 -7.86 3.46
CA ALA A 182 -3.03 -8.06 3.18
C ALA A 182 -3.26 -8.27 1.68
N ILE A 183 -4.23 -9.12 1.33
CA ILE A 183 -4.64 -9.31 -0.07
C ILE A 183 -6.13 -9.54 -0.18
N THR A 184 -6.74 -8.88 -1.15
CA THR A 184 -8.14 -9.08 -1.50
C THR A 184 -8.26 -10.19 -2.52
N THR A 185 -9.07 -11.21 -2.23
CA THR A 185 -9.26 -12.40 -3.05
C THR A 185 -10.75 -12.74 -3.16
N ASN A 186 -11.48 -12.03 -4.02
CA ASN A 186 -12.87 -12.32 -4.37
C ASN A 186 -12.95 -12.59 -5.89
N SER A 187 -13.99 -13.25 -6.38
CA SER A 187 -14.25 -13.31 -7.83
C SER A 187 -14.46 -11.92 -8.42
N ASP A 188 -15.16 -11.05 -7.69
CA ASP A 188 -15.52 -9.69 -8.11
C ASP A 188 -14.77 -8.60 -7.33
N PRO A 189 -14.65 -7.38 -7.90
CA PRO A 189 -14.08 -6.24 -7.20
C PRO A 189 -14.91 -5.85 -5.98
N ILE A 190 -14.25 -5.73 -4.83
CA ILE A 190 -14.90 -5.43 -3.53
C ILE A 190 -14.27 -4.23 -2.84
N SER A 191 -15.08 -3.49 -2.09
CA SER A 191 -14.60 -2.34 -1.31
C SER A 191 -13.94 -2.85 -0.02
N SER A 192 -12.75 -2.37 0.29
CA SER A 192 -12.03 -2.73 1.52
C SER A 192 -11.24 -1.54 2.05
N THR A 193 -10.99 -1.52 3.35
CA THR A 193 -10.08 -0.54 3.97
C THR A 193 -8.90 -1.28 4.57
N PHE A 194 -7.68 -0.88 4.23
CA PHE A 194 -6.45 -1.38 4.84
C PHE A 194 -5.64 -0.21 5.40
N GLU A 195 -5.37 -0.22 6.70
CA GLU A 195 -4.52 0.76 7.37
C GLU A 195 -3.31 0.08 7.98
N LEU A 196 -2.11 0.59 7.72
CA LEU A 196 -0.87 0.18 8.37
C LEU A 196 -0.23 1.38 9.07
N ASN A 197 0.11 1.22 10.34
CA ASN A 197 0.51 2.33 11.18
C ASN A 197 1.65 1.95 12.13
N ARG A 198 2.71 2.75 12.22
CA ARG A 198 3.88 2.53 13.10
C ARG A 198 4.53 1.15 12.95
N SER A 199 4.55 0.63 11.73
CA SER A 199 5.10 -0.70 11.46
C SER A 199 6.50 -0.59 10.87
N THR A 200 7.36 -1.55 11.21
CA THR A 200 8.70 -1.67 10.63
C THR A 200 8.83 -3.07 10.05
N LEU A 201 8.93 -3.16 8.72
CA LEU A 201 8.97 -4.44 8.03
C LEU A 201 10.22 -4.56 7.16
N TYR A 202 10.92 -5.67 7.35
CA TYR A 202 11.89 -6.17 6.40
C TYR A 202 11.16 -6.90 5.28
N VAL A 203 11.43 -6.52 4.04
CA VAL A 203 10.79 -7.09 2.86
C VAL A 203 11.80 -7.87 2.04
N GLY A 204 11.32 -9.00 1.50
CA GLY A 204 12.08 -9.91 0.67
C GLY A 204 11.54 -9.92 -0.74
N ASP A 205 11.98 -10.92 -1.50
CA ASP A 205 11.51 -11.13 -2.85
C ASP A 205 10.00 -11.40 -2.88
N GLY A 206 9.30 -10.71 -3.77
CA GLY A 206 7.86 -10.81 -3.98
C GLY A 206 6.95 -10.17 -2.94
N ALA A 207 7.50 -9.45 -1.97
CA ALA A 207 6.72 -8.75 -0.97
C ALA A 207 5.75 -7.72 -1.60
N ILE A 208 4.56 -7.61 -1.02
CA ILE A 208 3.54 -6.59 -1.23
C ILE A 208 2.88 -6.30 0.13
N LEU A 209 2.57 -5.03 0.41
CA LEU A 209 1.83 -4.68 1.64
C LEU A 209 0.34 -4.93 1.46
N HIS A 210 -0.19 -4.47 0.33
CA HIS A 210 -1.58 -4.66 -0.02
C HIS A 210 -1.69 -4.94 -1.51
N GLY A 211 -2.35 -6.04 -1.85
CA GLY A 211 -2.58 -6.45 -3.24
C GLY A 211 -4.03 -6.80 -3.52
N LEU A 212 -4.38 -6.82 -4.80
CA LEU A 212 -5.72 -7.15 -5.27
C LEU A 212 -5.67 -8.33 -6.23
N ARG A 213 -6.53 -9.33 -6.02
CA ARG A 213 -6.62 -10.49 -6.91
C ARG A 213 -8.07 -10.89 -7.14
N TRP A 214 -8.57 -10.60 -8.34
CA TRP A 214 -9.93 -10.94 -8.78
C TRP A 214 -9.94 -11.87 -9.98
N ASP A 215 -11.10 -12.48 -10.27
CA ASP A 215 -11.35 -13.16 -11.54
C ASP A 215 -11.84 -12.20 -12.61
N SER A 216 -12.66 -11.25 -12.20
CA SER A 216 -13.13 -10.14 -13.03
C SER A 216 -11.96 -9.21 -13.40
N PRO A 217 -12.04 -8.52 -14.55
CA PRO A 217 -11.08 -7.47 -14.89
C PRO A 217 -10.94 -6.47 -13.75
N ARG A 218 -9.76 -5.85 -13.65
CA ARG A 218 -9.53 -4.78 -12.68
C ARG A 218 -10.54 -3.65 -12.91
N GLN A 219 -11.18 -3.22 -11.83
CA GLN A 219 -12.13 -2.11 -11.83
C GLN A 219 -11.89 -1.23 -10.59
N ALA A 220 -12.24 0.04 -10.70
CA ALA A 220 -12.24 0.93 -9.56
C ALA A 220 -13.39 0.59 -8.63
N VAL A 221 -13.11 0.57 -7.32
CA VAL A 221 -14.14 0.31 -6.31
C VAL A 221 -14.19 1.49 -5.36
N ALA A 222 -15.27 2.26 -5.47
CA ALA A 222 -15.44 3.49 -4.70
C ALA A 222 -15.34 3.22 -3.19
N ASN A 223 -14.71 4.15 -2.47
CA ASN A 223 -14.48 4.11 -1.01
C ASN A 223 -13.49 3.04 -0.54
N SER A 224 -12.81 2.35 -1.45
CA SER A 224 -11.67 1.52 -1.08
C SER A 224 -10.47 2.38 -0.70
N LEU A 225 -9.85 2.07 0.43
CA LEU A 225 -8.80 2.88 1.02
C LEU A 225 -7.63 2.00 1.44
N VAL A 226 -6.43 2.39 1.01
CA VAL A 226 -5.19 1.92 1.60
C VAL A 226 -4.48 3.11 2.23
N ALA A 227 -4.09 3.00 3.50
CA ALA A 227 -3.42 4.07 4.21
C ALA A 227 -2.19 3.58 4.97
N LEU A 228 -1.06 4.22 4.76
CA LEU A 228 0.23 3.94 5.41
C LEU A 228 0.65 5.16 6.23
N TYR A 229 0.88 4.95 7.52
CA TYR A 229 1.26 6.01 8.47
C TYR A 229 2.50 5.60 9.27
N ASP A 230 3.43 6.53 9.45
CA ASP A 230 4.54 6.41 10.40
C ASP A 230 5.34 5.08 10.27
N SER A 231 5.47 4.54 9.05
CA SER A 231 5.97 3.18 8.82
C SER A 231 7.28 3.15 8.03
N TRP A 232 8.05 2.07 8.18
CA TRP A 232 9.33 1.84 7.51
C TRP A 232 9.33 0.48 6.82
N PHE A 233 9.71 0.46 5.54
CA PHE A 233 9.96 -0.76 4.77
C PHE A 233 11.42 -0.81 4.28
N GLU A 234 12.10 -1.93 4.51
CA GLU A 234 13.51 -2.11 4.13
C GLU A 234 13.72 -3.44 3.43
N MET A 235 14.33 -3.43 2.25
CA MET A 235 14.74 -4.67 1.59
C MET A 235 15.97 -5.26 2.28
N VAL A 236 15.94 -6.55 2.62
CA VAL A 236 17.04 -7.21 3.37
C VAL A 236 18.34 -7.26 2.57
N ASP A 237 18.26 -7.51 1.26
CA ASP A 237 19.41 -7.54 0.37
C ASP A 237 19.21 -6.53 -0.77
N PRO A 238 19.50 -5.24 -0.53
CA PRO A 238 19.30 -4.20 -1.53
C PRO A 238 20.29 -4.32 -2.70
N ASP A 239 21.31 -5.18 -2.62
CA ASP A 239 22.32 -5.38 -3.68
C ASP A 239 22.03 -6.61 -4.56
N ALA A 240 21.13 -7.50 -4.14
CA ALA A 240 20.71 -8.65 -4.93
C ALA A 240 20.06 -8.21 -6.26
N THR A 241 20.60 -8.71 -7.36
CA THR A 241 20.19 -8.30 -8.72
C THR A 241 18.92 -8.97 -9.21
N SER A 242 18.38 -9.93 -8.47
CA SER A 242 17.25 -10.77 -8.87
C SER A 242 16.09 -10.75 -7.87
N THR A 243 16.14 -9.88 -6.87
CA THR A 243 15.07 -9.76 -5.87
C THR A 243 14.32 -8.47 -6.09
N ALA A 244 12.99 -8.52 -6.09
CA ALA A 244 12.15 -7.35 -6.24
C ALA A 244 10.82 -7.52 -5.51
N VAL A 245 10.29 -6.42 -4.98
CA VAL A 245 8.92 -6.39 -4.45
C VAL A 245 7.93 -6.63 -5.59
N GLY A 246 6.83 -7.32 -5.29
CA GLY A 246 5.80 -7.65 -6.28
C GLY A 246 6.20 -8.64 -7.38
N MET A 247 7.44 -9.15 -7.37
CA MET A 247 7.87 -10.24 -8.25
C MET A 247 7.34 -11.59 -7.74
N PRO A 248 6.88 -12.51 -8.60
CA PRO A 248 6.53 -13.84 -8.12
C PRO A 248 7.78 -14.56 -7.58
N ALA A 249 7.70 -15.05 -6.34
CA ALA A 249 8.68 -15.99 -5.83
C ALA A 249 8.77 -17.18 -6.80
N ASP A 250 9.97 -17.47 -7.30
CA ASP A 250 10.33 -18.61 -8.14
C ASP A 250 9.89 -18.62 -9.62
N GLY A 251 9.49 -17.48 -10.20
CA GLY A 251 9.21 -17.40 -11.64
C GLY A 251 8.07 -18.32 -12.11
N ASP A 252 7.16 -18.68 -11.20
CA ASP A 252 5.93 -19.41 -11.52
C ASP A 252 5.04 -18.54 -12.39
N PRO A 253 4.76 -18.93 -13.66
CA PRO A 253 3.97 -18.12 -14.56
C PRO A 253 2.48 -18.02 -14.21
N THR A 254 2.04 -18.74 -13.19
CA THR A 254 0.67 -18.69 -12.65
C THR A 254 0.55 -17.81 -11.40
N ALA A 255 1.67 -17.39 -10.82
CA ALA A 255 1.69 -16.31 -9.85
C ALA A 255 1.53 -14.97 -10.60
N PRO A 256 0.79 -14.00 -10.04
CA PRO A 256 0.59 -12.72 -10.71
C PRO A 256 1.95 -12.02 -10.89
N TYR A 257 2.47 -12.04 -12.11
CA TYR A 257 3.63 -11.23 -12.47
C TYR A 257 3.29 -9.75 -12.27
N GLY A 258 4.18 -9.04 -11.56
CA GLY A 258 4.22 -7.58 -11.60
C GLY A 258 3.12 -6.88 -10.79
N MET A 259 2.83 -7.35 -9.58
CA MET A 259 1.98 -6.57 -8.66
C MET A 259 2.75 -5.33 -8.16
N PRO A 260 2.08 -4.19 -7.96
CA PRO A 260 2.66 -3.09 -7.20
C PRO A 260 2.96 -3.50 -5.76
N PHE A 261 3.92 -2.84 -5.12
CA PHE A 261 4.19 -3.08 -3.70
C PHE A 261 2.98 -2.71 -2.83
N VAL A 262 2.30 -1.62 -3.19
CA VAL A 262 1.07 -1.17 -2.53
C VAL A 262 0.06 -0.78 -3.58
N GLU A 263 -1.13 -1.34 -3.48
CA GLU A 263 -2.17 -1.15 -4.46
C GLU A 263 -3.50 -0.80 -3.80
N SER A 264 -4.19 0.24 -4.28
CA SER A 264 -5.57 0.56 -3.93
C SER A 264 -6.45 0.60 -5.18
N THR A 265 -7.75 0.38 -5.01
CA THR A 265 -8.73 0.51 -6.10
C THR A 265 -9.32 1.91 -6.21
N ASP A 266 -9.16 2.75 -5.18
CA ASP A 266 -9.65 4.13 -5.18
C ASP A 266 -8.62 5.06 -4.52
N HIS A 267 -8.57 5.13 -3.18
CA HIS A 267 -7.65 6.03 -2.47
C HIS A 267 -6.44 5.30 -1.88
N LEU A 268 -5.23 5.82 -2.11
CA LEU A 268 -4.01 5.40 -1.46
C LEU A 268 -3.37 6.61 -0.77
N VAL A 269 -3.16 6.51 0.53
CA VAL A 269 -2.61 7.57 1.38
C VAL A 269 -1.32 7.08 2.01
N VAL A 270 -0.24 7.85 1.86
CA VAL A 270 1.08 7.56 2.42
C VAL A 270 1.53 8.79 3.20
N VAL A 271 1.71 8.66 4.52
CA VAL A 271 2.09 9.77 5.40
C VAL A 271 3.26 9.35 6.28
N ASN A 272 4.31 10.18 6.33
CA ASN A 272 5.49 9.97 7.16
C ASN A 272 6.02 8.53 7.08
N THR A 273 6.17 8.03 5.85
CA THR A 273 6.49 6.63 5.57
C THR A 273 7.74 6.54 4.72
N ARG A 274 8.63 5.59 5.06
CA ARG A 274 9.91 5.37 4.39
C ARG A 274 9.94 4.04 3.63
N PHE A 275 10.41 4.10 2.39
CA PHE A 275 10.71 2.96 1.53
C PHE A 275 12.21 2.95 1.23
N SER A 276 12.94 1.98 1.77
CA SER A 276 14.40 1.97 1.77
C SER A 276 14.97 0.77 1.01
N GLY A 277 15.84 1.03 0.05
CA GLY A 277 16.58 -0.01 -0.67
C GLY A 277 15.71 -0.91 -1.53
N LEU A 278 14.52 -0.46 -1.94
CA LEU A 278 13.57 -1.31 -2.64
C LEU A 278 13.98 -1.53 -4.10
N ARG A 279 13.50 -2.64 -4.65
CA ARG A 279 13.68 -2.99 -6.06
C ARG A 279 12.35 -3.43 -6.63
N THR A 280 12.03 -3.02 -7.85
CA THR A 280 10.83 -3.43 -8.61
C THR A 280 11.23 -4.24 -9.82
N ASN A 281 10.28 -4.95 -10.41
CA ASN A 281 10.47 -5.66 -11.68
C ASN A 281 9.36 -5.23 -12.65
N ALA A 282 9.61 -4.13 -13.38
CA ALA A 282 8.65 -3.58 -14.32
C ALA A 282 7.25 -3.30 -13.70
N SER A 283 7.22 -3.03 -12.39
CA SER A 283 6.02 -2.69 -11.63
C SER A 283 6.27 -1.40 -10.84
N THR A 284 5.22 -0.63 -10.61
CA THR A 284 5.32 0.58 -9.77
C THR A 284 5.36 0.22 -8.30
N LEU A 285 5.97 1.08 -7.49
CA LEU A 285 5.91 0.95 -6.04
C LEU A 285 4.47 1.14 -5.53
N LEU A 286 3.78 2.21 -5.98
CA LEU A 286 2.46 2.60 -5.49
C LEU A 286 1.47 2.70 -6.66
N ARG A 287 0.33 2.01 -6.59
CA ARG A 287 -0.73 2.11 -7.58
C ARG A 287 -2.09 2.41 -6.95
N GLY A 288 -2.87 3.28 -7.58
CA GLY A 288 -4.23 3.57 -7.15
C GLY A 288 -4.95 4.47 -8.14
N ARG A 289 -6.21 4.80 -7.89
CA ARG A 289 -6.91 5.84 -8.68
C ARG A 289 -6.48 7.23 -8.23
N ARG A 290 -6.36 7.43 -6.92
CA ARG A 290 -5.89 8.66 -6.28
C ARG A 290 -4.82 8.34 -5.25
N ILE A 291 -3.66 8.96 -5.39
CA ILE A 291 -2.52 8.78 -4.49
C ILE A 291 -2.19 10.10 -3.81
N GLN A 292 -2.10 10.09 -2.48
CA GLN A 292 -1.56 11.16 -1.67
C GLN A 292 -0.30 10.69 -0.95
N ILE A 293 0.80 11.41 -1.11
CA ILE A 293 2.07 11.19 -0.43
C ILE A 293 2.43 12.47 0.34
N ASP A 294 2.41 12.44 1.66
CA ASP A 294 2.85 13.55 2.52
C ASP A 294 4.00 13.09 3.41
N GLN A 295 5.13 13.81 3.40
CA GLN A 295 6.31 13.42 4.17
C GLN A 295 6.80 12.00 3.84
N GLY A 296 6.64 11.58 2.59
CA GLY A 296 7.14 10.29 2.11
C GLY A 296 8.65 10.33 1.88
N MET A 297 9.34 9.25 2.24
CA MET A 297 10.75 9.06 1.92
C MET A 297 10.93 7.82 1.04
N VAL A 298 11.58 7.97 -0.11
CA VAL A 298 12.06 6.84 -0.91
C VAL A 298 13.56 6.97 -1.05
N ASP A 299 14.32 6.16 -0.33
CA ASP A 299 15.77 6.15 -0.43
C ASP A 299 16.23 4.86 -1.12
N THR A 300 16.63 5.02 -2.37
CA THR A 300 16.97 3.94 -3.29
C THR A 300 15.75 3.17 -3.79
N LEU A 301 15.52 3.24 -5.09
CA LEU A 301 14.56 2.41 -5.82
C LEU A 301 15.16 2.03 -7.17
N TYR A 302 15.34 0.73 -7.41
CA TYR A 302 15.91 0.21 -8.67
C TYR A 302 14.91 -0.68 -9.41
N ASP A 303 14.85 -0.55 -10.73
CA ASP A 303 14.24 -1.57 -11.58
C ASP A 303 15.25 -2.67 -11.91
N ILE A 304 14.88 -3.95 -11.72
CA ILE A 304 15.77 -5.07 -12.03
C ILE A 304 15.73 -5.48 -13.51
N ASP A 305 14.67 -5.13 -14.25
CA ASP A 305 14.59 -5.38 -15.69
C ASP A 305 14.11 -4.13 -16.46
N PRO A 306 15.04 -3.21 -16.80
CA PRO A 306 14.70 -2.00 -17.53
C PRO A 306 14.31 -2.26 -18.99
N SER A 307 14.38 -3.52 -19.47
CA SER A 307 14.00 -3.87 -20.85
C SER A 307 12.50 -4.04 -21.03
N ILE A 308 11.74 -4.19 -19.94
CA ILE A 308 10.30 -4.29 -19.98
C ILE A 308 9.72 -2.86 -20.02
N PRO A 309 8.88 -2.53 -21.02
CA PRO A 309 8.36 -1.17 -21.23
C PRO A 309 7.28 -0.76 -20.20
N SER A 310 7.30 -1.31 -19.00
CA SER A 310 6.42 -0.91 -17.91
C SER A 310 7.24 -0.04 -16.94
N PRO A 311 6.82 1.21 -16.69
CA PRO A 311 7.66 2.16 -15.98
C PRO A 311 7.82 1.76 -14.51
N ALA A 312 9.06 1.61 -14.05
CA ALA A 312 9.39 1.61 -12.63
C ALA A 312 9.24 3.04 -12.07
N SER A 313 7.99 3.43 -11.82
CA SER A 313 7.62 4.69 -11.17
C SER A 313 7.44 4.50 -9.66
N VAL A 314 7.65 5.56 -8.88
CA VAL A 314 7.25 5.57 -7.47
C VAL A 314 5.74 5.48 -7.35
N ALA A 315 5.00 6.19 -8.22
CA ALA A 315 3.54 6.12 -8.19
C ALA A 315 2.92 6.20 -9.59
N ILE A 316 1.88 5.41 -9.81
CA ILE A 316 1.00 5.44 -10.98
C ILE A 316 -0.45 5.58 -10.52
N ALA A 317 -1.14 6.61 -10.99
CA ALA A 317 -2.56 6.83 -10.68
C ALA A 317 -3.26 7.80 -11.64
N GLY A 318 -4.59 7.92 -11.56
CA GLY A 318 -5.30 9.01 -12.22
C GLY A 318 -4.93 10.38 -11.64
N ASN A 319 -4.84 10.48 -10.31
CA ASN A 319 -4.40 11.70 -9.63
C ASN A 319 -3.35 11.43 -8.57
N ILE A 320 -2.27 12.22 -8.59
CA ILE A 320 -1.17 12.11 -7.65
C ILE A 320 -0.94 13.46 -6.97
N PHE A 321 -0.91 13.46 -5.65
CA PHE A 321 -0.50 14.61 -4.84
C PHE A 321 0.68 14.23 -3.96
N VAL A 322 1.78 14.96 -4.05
CA VAL A 322 3.01 14.76 -3.29
C VAL A 322 3.37 16.04 -2.56
N GLN A 323 3.61 15.96 -1.26
CA GLN A 323 3.98 17.12 -0.46
C GLN A 323 5.06 16.79 0.58
N SER A 324 6.00 17.71 0.80
CA SER A 324 7.00 17.63 1.87
C SER A 324 7.83 16.34 1.84
N SER A 325 8.01 15.76 0.66
CA SER A 325 8.62 14.43 0.48
C SER A 325 10.08 14.52 0.04
N MET A 326 10.84 13.47 0.35
CA MET A 326 12.23 13.33 -0.06
C MET A 326 12.43 12.02 -0.81
N MET A 327 12.99 12.06 -2.02
CA MET A 327 13.29 10.84 -2.77
C MET A 327 14.70 10.92 -3.33
N CYS A 328 15.48 9.85 -3.20
CA CYS A 328 16.86 9.82 -3.65
C CYS A 328 17.28 8.48 -4.26
N ASP A 329 18.28 8.54 -5.15
CA ASP A 329 18.86 7.36 -5.81
C ASP A 329 17.79 6.48 -6.48
N ILE A 330 16.90 7.13 -7.22
CA ILE A 330 15.86 6.45 -7.99
C ILE A 330 16.39 6.19 -9.39
N ASP A 331 16.36 4.93 -9.79
CA ASP A 331 16.85 4.44 -11.06
C ASP A 331 15.82 3.47 -11.64
N GLY A 332 14.80 4.06 -12.26
CA GLY A 332 13.71 3.39 -12.95
C GLY A 332 13.49 3.98 -14.34
N SER A 333 12.53 3.44 -15.08
CA SER A 333 12.22 3.88 -16.45
C SER A 333 11.24 5.08 -16.52
N ASP A 334 11.49 5.97 -17.47
CA ASP A 334 10.68 7.12 -17.92
C ASP A 334 10.39 8.27 -16.93
N ALA A 335 9.58 8.06 -15.90
CA ALA A 335 9.12 9.11 -14.97
C ALA A 335 8.89 8.62 -13.54
N LEU A 336 9.15 9.50 -12.56
CA LEU A 336 8.94 9.21 -11.14
C LEU A 336 7.47 9.07 -10.78
N PHE A 337 6.61 9.94 -11.33
CA PHE A 337 5.17 9.94 -11.14
C PHE A 337 4.46 9.93 -12.49
N ALA A 338 3.60 8.94 -12.70
CA ALA A 338 2.83 8.82 -13.94
C ALA A 338 1.34 8.97 -13.65
N SER A 339 0.72 9.94 -14.29
CA SER A 339 -0.72 10.10 -14.29
C SER A 339 -1.32 9.41 -15.51
N VAL A 340 -2.11 8.36 -15.28
CA VAL A 340 -2.68 7.51 -16.33
C VAL A 340 -4.19 7.33 -16.15
N PRO A 341 -4.96 7.12 -17.22
CA PRO A 341 -6.37 6.75 -17.13
C PRO A 341 -6.60 5.52 -16.23
N ASP A 342 -7.79 5.45 -15.63
CA ASP A 342 -8.19 4.28 -14.85
C ASP A 342 -8.20 3.03 -15.75
N ASP A 343 -7.66 1.91 -15.27
CA ASP A 343 -7.59 0.66 -16.04
C ASP A 343 -8.97 0.00 -16.21
N ASP A 344 -10.02 0.56 -15.61
CA ASP A 344 -11.38 0.04 -15.66
C ASP A 344 -11.98 0.23 -17.06
N PRO A 345 -12.13 -0.85 -17.86
CA PRO A 345 -12.67 -0.76 -19.22
C PRO A 345 -14.17 -0.43 -19.22
N SER A 346 -14.83 -0.49 -18.07
CA SER A 346 -16.24 -0.12 -17.86
C SER A 346 -16.41 1.29 -17.31
N SER A 347 -15.33 1.94 -16.86
CA SER A 347 -15.36 3.32 -16.41
C SER A 347 -15.68 4.23 -17.60
N THR A 348 -16.85 4.86 -17.52
CA THR A 348 -17.21 6.02 -18.36
C THR A 348 -16.84 7.33 -17.69
N THR A 349 -16.27 7.27 -16.47
CA THR A 349 -15.80 8.43 -15.74
C THR A 349 -14.42 8.83 -16.23
N GLU A 350 -14.41 9.84 -17.10
CA GLU A 350 -13.22 10.54 -17.52
C GLU A 350 -12.87 11.60 -16.47
N ASP A 351 -12.23 11.19 -15.36
CA ASP A 351 -11.70 12.14 -14.38
C ASP A 351 -10.47 12.87 -14.98
N PRO A 352 -10.26 14.17 -14.70
CA PRO A 352 -9.04 14.85 -15.11
C PRO A 352 -7.80 14.15 -14.55
N LEU A 353 -6.76 14.04 -15.36
CA LEU A 353 -5.47 13.45 -14.99
C LEU A 353 -4.55 14.51 -14.40
N SER A 354 -3.88 14.21 -13.30
CA SER A 354 -3.02 15.22 -12.66
C SER A 354 -1.91 14.68 -11.77
N VAL A 355 -0.80 15.44 -11.74
CA VAL A 355 0.26 15.28 -10.74
C VAL A 355 0.58 16.65 -10.12
N TYR A 356 0.54 16.72 -8.80
CA TYR A 356 0.91 17.88 -8.00
C TYR A 356 2.06 17.54 -7.07
N VAL A 357 3.17 18.29 -7.13
CA VAL A 357 4.34 18.10 -6.26
C VAL A 357 4.71 19.40 -5.56
N LEU A 358 4.66 19.43 -4.24
CA LEU A 358 4.85 20.63 -3.43
C LEU A 358 5.91 20.46 -2.35
N ASN A 359 6.80 21.43 -2.20
CA ASN A 359 7.76 21.48 -1.07
C ASN A 359 8.62 20.21 -0.93
N SER A 360 9.00 19.57 -2.04
CA SER A 360 9.69 18.28 -2.05
C SER A 360 11.12 18.37 -2.59
N VAL A 361 11.95 17.42 -2.19
CA VAL A 361 13.34 17.31 -2.64
C VAL A 361 13.54 15.98 -3.33
N PHE A 362 14.05 16.01 -4.57
CA PHE A 362 14.43 14.83 -5.32
C PHE A 362 15.90 14.90 -5.70
N TRP A 363 16.63 13.86 -5.33
CA TRP A 363 18.07 13.85 -5.39
C TRP A 363 18.59 12.64 -6.16
N GLN A 364 19.65 12.82 -6.95
CA GLN A 364 20.24 11.75 -7.77
C GLN A 364 19.20 11.03 -8.66
N LEU A 365 18.42 11.81 -9.41
CA LEU A 365 17.49 11.28 -10.42
C LEU A 365 18.19 11.04 -11.77
N ASN A 366 17.75 10.02 -12.50
CA ASN A 366 18.19 9.70 -13.87
C ASN A 366 17.10 9.89 -14.94
N HIS A 367 15.90 10.31 -14.54
CA HIS A 367 14.67 10.24 -15.33
C HIS A 367 13.75 11.44 -15.05
N SER A 368 12.64 11.54 -15.80
CA SER A 368 11.71 12.66 -15.70
C SER A 368 10.98 12.65 -14.36
N LEU A 369 10.47 13.80 -13.92
CA LEU A 369 9.62 13.88 -12.73
C LEU A 369 8.20 13.40 -13.05
N PHE A 370 7.70 13.73 -14.24
CA PHE A 370 6.30 13.54 -14.61
C PHE A 370 6.11 12.78 -15.91
N HIS A 371 5.00 12.06 -15.95
CA HIS A 371 4.37 11.56 -17.16
C HIS A 371 2.86 11.80 -17.06
N LEU A 372 2.26 12.33 -18.13
CA LEU A 372 0.81 12.46 -18.29
C LEU A 372 0.36 11.67 -19.53
N ASP A 373 -0.36 10.57 -19.32
CA ASP A 373 -0.89 9.74 -20.41
C ASP A 373 -2.25 10.27 -20.89
N LEU A 374 -2.19 11.29 -21.76
CA LEU A 374 -3.35 11.91 -22.37
C LEU A 374 -3.19 11.94 -23.89
N ALA A 375 -4.11 11.30 -24.63
CA ALA A 375 -4.04 11.27 -26.08
C ALA A 375 -4.25 12.66 -26.70
N GLU A 376 -3.42 13.09 -27.65
CA GLU A 376 -3.43 14.44 -28.25
C GLU A 376 -4.83 14.96 -28.65
N GLY A 377 -5.67 14.06 -29.16
CA GLY A 377 -7.04 14.39 -29.57
C GLY A 377 -7.96 14.84 -28.43
N ASP A 378 -7.68 14.46 -27.18
CA ASP A 378 -8.53 14.70 -26.02
C ASP A 378 -8.23 16.02 -25.31
N TRP A 379 -7.07 16.62 -25.61
CA TRP A 379 -6.48 17.71 -24.80
C TRP A 379 -7.40 18.92 -24.66
N ASP A 380 -7.93 19.38 -25.79
CA ASP A 380 -8.77 20.58 -25.86
C ASP A 380 -10.22 20.27 -26.22
N THR A 381 -10.50 19.01 -26.59
CA THR A 381 -11.81 18.59 -27.10
C THR A 381 -12.73 18.06 -26.01
N THR A 382 -12.16 17.52 -24.92
CA THR A 382 -12.92 16.97 -23.80
C THR A 382 -12.85 17.88 -22.57
N PRO A 383 -13.83 17.84 -21.65
CA PRO A 383 -13.75 18.54 -20.37
C PRO A 383 -12.59 18.05 -19.49
N TRP A 384 -12.42 16.74 -19.37
CA TRP A 384 -11.39 16.12 -18.53
C TRP A 384 -9.98 16.36 -19.06
N GLY A 385 -9.81 16.33 -20.38
CA GLY A 385 -8.56 16.69 -21.03
C GLY A 385 -8.19 18.13 -20.72
N ARG A 386 -9.13 19.08 -20.77
CA ARG A 386 -8.92 20.51 -20.45
C ARG A 386 -8.56 20.80 -18.99
N ASP A 387 -9.04 19.97 -18.07
CA ASP A 387 -8.77 20.13 -16.63
C ASP A 387 -7.53 19.35 -16.16
N SER A 388 -6.93 18.54 -17.05
CA SER A 388 -5.73 17.75 -16.77
C SER A 388 -4.45 18.62 -16.79
N GLY A 389 -3.48 18.30 -15.93
CA GLY A 389 -2.22 19.06 -15.89
C GLY A 389 -1.19 18.60 -14.85
N LEU A 390 0.02 19.15 -14.98
CA LEU A 390 1.18 18.86 -14.16
C LEU A 390 1.62 20.11 -13.41
N PHE A 391 1.84 20.00 -12.11
CA PHE A 391 2.20 21.12 -11.26
C PHE A 391 3.32 20.77 -10.30
N ALA A 392 4.36 21.59 -10.26
CA ALA A 392 5.40 21.50 -9.25
C ALA A 392 5.75 22.85 -8.65
N ALA A 393 5.77 22.95 -7.32
CA ALA A 393 6.14 24.17 -6.63
C ALA A 393 7.07 23.95 -5.43
N ASN A 394 8.04 24.86 -5.26
CA ASN A 394 9.03 24.83 -4.19
C ASN A 394 9.80 23.49 -4.15
N ILE A 395 10.23 23.01 -5.32
CA ILE A 395 10.93 21.73 -5.44
C ILE A 395 12.44 21.93 -5.64
N THR A 396 13.21 20.94 -5.22
CA THR A 396 14.64 20.79 -5.56
C THR A 396 14.80 19.53 -6.40
N LEU A 397 15.39 19.64 -7.59
CA LEU A 397 15.70 18.52 -8.48
C LEU A 397 17.20 18.45 -8.72
N HIS A 398 17.80 17.30 -8.43
CA HIS A 398 19.23 17.05 -8.66
C HIS A 398 19.43 15.80 -9.52
N LEU A 399 20.09 15.94 -10.67
CA LEU A 399 20.44 14.80 -11.54
C LEU A 399 21.62 14.00 -10.98
N ARG A 400 21.60 12.67 -11.11
CA ARG A 400 22.69 11.79 -10.64
C ARG A 400 23.94 11.92 -11.49
N ASP A 401 23.79 11.91 -12.82
CA ASP A 401 24.90 12.01 -13.76
C ASP A 401 25.00 13.41 -14.39
N LEU A 402 26.10 14.11 -14.10
CA LEU A 402 26.45 15.40 -14.70
C LEU A 402 27.49 15.26 -15.82
N THR A 403 28.00 14.05 -16.07
CA THR A 403 29.19 13.78 -16.90
C THR A 403 28.89 13.30 -18.32
N THR A 404 27.66 12.86 -18.60
CA THR A 404 27.13 12.57 -19.97
C THR A 404 26.54 13.81 -20.68
N ALA A 405 26.93 15.00 -20.21
CA ALA A 405 26.50 16.39 -20.40
C ALA A 405 26.01 16.97 -21.76
N ASN A 406 25.53 16.19 -22.73
CA ASN A 406 25.00 16.76 -23.99
C ASN A 406 23.49 16.53 -24.21
N ALA A 407 22.84 15.64 -23.45
CA ALA A 407 21.40 15.45 -23.52
C ALA A 407 20.72 16.12 -22.30
N SER A 408 19.77 17.00 -22.56
CA SER A 408 18.95 17.58 -21.50
C SER A 408 17.89 16.56 -21.08
N THR A 409 17.75 16.30 -19.79
CA THR A 409 16.68 15.47 -19.23
C THR A 409 15.41 16.31 -19.12
N PRO A 410 14.26 15.85 -19.64
CA PRO A 410 13.04 16.61 -19.47
C PRO A 410 12.40 16.41 -18.10
N VAL A 411 11.75 17.46 -17.60
CA VAL A 411 10.99 17.39 -16.34
C VAL A 411 9.71 16.56 -16.53
N ALA A 412 9.12 16.61 -17.72
CA ALA A 412 7.97 15.80 -18.15
C ALA A 412 8.32 15.03 -19.44
N THR A 413 7.95 13.76 -19.54
CA THR A 413 8.32 12.88 -20.67
C THR A 413 7.79 13.34 -22.04
N ALA A 414 8.48 12.97 -23.12
CA ALA A 414 8.31 13.49 -24.49
C ALA A 414 7.02 13.07 -25.25
N THR A 415 6.13 12.26 -24.66
CA THR A 415 4.83 11.93 -25.28
C THR A 415 3.82 13.08 -25.22
N GLU A 416 4.15 14.15 -24.50
CA GLU A 416 3.29 15.32 -24.29
C GLU A 416 3.50 16.37 -25.40
N ALA A 417 2.58 16.47 -26.37
CA ALA A 417 2.67 17.42 -27.49
C ALA A 417 2.72 18.91 -27.05
N HIS A 418 2.13 19.26 -25.89
CA HIS A 418 2.36 20.53 -25.19
C HIS A 418 2.43 20.31 -23.67
N PRO A 419 3.59 20.43 -23.02
CA PRO A 419 3.67 20.19 -21.57
C PRO A 419 2.74 21.19 -20.83
N ARG A 420 1.65 20.68 -20.24
CA ARG A 420 0.77 21.43 -19.32
C ARG A 420 1.41 21.50 -17.94
N LEU A 421 2.66 21.94 -17.95
CA LEU A 421 3.53 21.94 -16.81
C LEU A 421 3.66 23.34 -16.26
N VAL A 422 3.32 23.47 -14.98
CA VAL A 422 3.63 24.67 -14.20
C VAL A 422 4.77 24.35 -13.24
N LEU A 423 5.92 25.01 -13.44
CA LEU A 423 7.04 24.99 -12.51
C LEU A 423 7.14 26.33 -11.79
N GLN A 424 6.98 26.31 -10.46
CA GLN A 424 7.05 27.50 -9.62
C GLN A 424 8.11 27.35 -8.53
N ASN A 425 9.03 28.32 -8.40
CA ASN A 425 10.09 28.28 -7.37
C ASN A 425 10.89 26.96 -7.36
N ALA A 426 11.19 26.41 -8.54
CA ALA A 426 11.97 25.18 -8.68
C ALA A 426 13.47 25.49 -8.72
N TYR A 427 14.27 24.73 -7.96
CA TYR A 427 15.72 24.69 -8.10
C TYR A 427 16.12 23.44 -8.89
N LEU A 428 16.70 23.64 -10.07
CA LEU A 428 17.09 22.58 -10.98
C LEU A 428 18.63 22.51 -11.05
N GLN A 429 19.22 21.46 -10.49
CA GLN A 429 20.65 21.19 -10.57
C GLN A 429 20.94 20.11 -11.61
N GLY A 430 21.70 20.49 -12.64
CA GLY A 430 22.01 19.68 -13.82
C GLY A 430 21.32 20.20 -15.09
N HIS A 431 21.34 19.40 -16.15
CA HIS A 431 20.77 19.75 -17.46
C HIS A 431 19.30 19.33 -17.57
N TRP A 432 18.41 20.08 -16.91
CA TRP A 432 16.97 19.90 -17.03
C TRP A 432 16.37 20.78 -18.14
N ASN A 433 15.40 20.27 -18.90
CA ASN A 433 14.48 21.09 -19.69
C ASN A 433 13.05 20.94 -19.14
N PRO A 434 12.16 21.94 -19.28
CA PRO A 434 10.77 21.84 -18.82
C PRO A 434 9.90 20.84 -19.60
N GLY A 435 10.40 20.30 -20.71
CA GLY A 435 9.67 19.44 -21.65
C GLY A 435 10.42 19.38 -22.99
N ASP A 436 10.06 18.41 -23.84
CA ASP A 436 10.72 18.23 -25.13
C ASP A 436 10.38 19.40 -26.08
N PRO A 437 11.36 20.09 -26.68
CA PRO A 437 11.12 21.18 -27.63
C PRO A 437 10.67 20.70 -29.03
N SER A 438 10.20 19.45 -29.19
CA SER A 438 9.93 18.84 -30.50
C SER A 438 8.74 19.44 -31.24
#